data_AF-A0A4Z0J167-F1
#
_entry.id   AF-A0A4Z0J167-F1
#
_cell.length_a   1.000
_cell.length_b   1.000
_cell.length_c   1.000
_cell.angle_alpha   90.00
_cell.angle_beta   90.00
_cell.angle_gamma   90.00
#
_symmetry.space_group_name_H-M   'P 1'
#
loop_
_entity.id
_entity.type
_entity.pdbx_description
1 polymer ?
#
loop_
_entity_poly.entity_id
_entity_poly.type
_entity_poly.pdbx_seq_one_letter_code
_entity_poly.pdbx_strand_id
1 'polypeptide(L)'
;MSMNTTTMNTTTNRLLELPLLTPDLRAAVERLREMADDEWIPAILYGRASQDRHKLMRSIDDQLTDMVGWCLPIRWYPEAIVRDADRSASQWRKKEREGFDEAMALIESGKYGGFASWEPSRAGRDMEVYVQLRKACQRAGVLYLTHGRVYDFARSDDSFMMGFEFLRAEADANTMRERQLRTVKLNADKGRPHGRLPYGYRRVYDQHTGVLLRQEPDPHTGQIVRDAARDVLAGKSMYSVAMRLQDAGEPTPKKPWAESPRGWDTYTVRQVLQNPTIAGKRVYRGEVVGDAQWEPLIDWEDFQKLQRLFADPGRRVKGGGGMAAKTLMVHIARCHYCGRPLKRATLRKKERTPAVKYQCQFRGCYKTMISQPGLDAYVEQVVLEWFQNPANLSRLTGHDDNSWLQVAGAAEQKRAALQARLDEVIEQYAAGSLNLDTLTKLEAALRPQIAEAEQALIPPVTDDRVRALVTAEDVPAAWAGLPLAERRKIIKATFNVRIRQTQNRGQNRFEPERVLIEPRAL
;
A
#
# COMPACT_ATOMS: atom_id res chain seq x y z
N MET A 1 49.50 -53.18 -6.70
CA MET A 1 48.31 -52.87 -7.50
C MET A 1 47.21 -52.44 -6.55
N SER A 2 46.91 -51.15 -6.52
CA SER A 2 45.57 -50.59 -6.24
C SER A 2 45.65 -49.10 -6.47
N MET A 3 44.97 -48.66 -7.52
CA MET A 3 44.86 -47.28 -7.95
C MET A 3 44.02 -46.50 -6.94
N ASN A 4 44.51 -45.35 -6.50
CA ASN A 4 43.70 -44.33 -5.85
C ASN A 4 43.51 -43.20 -6.85
N THR A 5 42.32 -43.13 -7.44
CA THR A 5 41.84 -42.04 -8.29
C THR A 5 41.47 -40.86 -7.40
N THR A 6 42.29 -39.81 -7.43
CA THR A 6 41.97 -38.51 -6.82
C THR A 6 40.90 -37.82 -7.67
N THR A 7 39.70 -37.74 -7.13
CA THR A 7 38.56 -37.00 -7.67
C THR A 7 38.84 -35.49 -7.66
N MET A 8 38.87 -34.88 -8.85
CA MET A 8 38.80 -33.42 -9.00
C MET A 8 37.46 -32.93 -8.46
N ASN A 9 37.51 -31.93 -7.59
CA ASN A 9 36.37 -31.38 -6.86
C ASN A 9 35.63 -30.37 -7.76
N THR A 10 34.67 -30.83 -8.54
CA THR A 10 33.77 -30.02 -9.37
C THR A 10 32.79 -29.25 -8.49
N THR A 11 33.19 -28.06 -8.04
CA THR A 11 32.28 -27.12 -7.33
C THR A 11 32.15 -25.82 -8.13
N THR A 12 31.80 -25.93 -9.41
CA THR A 12 31.61 -24.77 -10.30
C THR A 12 30.27 -24.86 -11.03
N ASN A 13 29.13 -24.82 -10.31
CA ASN A 13 27.85 -24.49 -10.95
C ASN A 13 26.73 -24.22 -9.94
N ARG A 14 26.71 -23.02 -9.33
CA ARG A 14 25.52 -22.54 -8.59
C ARG A 14 25.10 -21.10 -8.91
N LEU A 15 25.67 -20.45 -9.94
CA LEU A 15 25.39 -19.04 -10.26
C LEU A 15 24.74 -18.81 -11.64
N LEU A 16 24.43 -19.88 -12.41
CA LEU A 16 23.73 -19.79 -13.70
C LEU A 16 22.30 -20.35 -13.68
N GLU A 17 21.80 -20.81 -12.53
CA GLU A 17 20.42 -21.28 -12.39
C GLU A 17 19.47 -20.16 -11.96
N LEU A 18 19.01 -19.45 -13.00
CA LEU A 18 17.77 -18.69 -13.13
C LEU A 18 17.69 -17.26 -12.54
N PRO A 19 17.21 -16.30 -13.35
CA PRO A 19 16.15 -16.46 -14.36
C PRO A 19 16.65 -16.95 -15.74
N LEU A 20 15.82 -17.72 -16.46
CA LEU A 20 16.15 -18.40 -17.73
C LEU A 20 16.77 -17.40 -18.72
N LEU A 21 18.07 -17.54 -18.99
CA LEU A 21 18.70 -16.90 -20.15
C LEU A 21 18.08 -17.48 -21.43
N THR A 22 17.95 -16.68 -22.48
CA THR A 22 17.61 -17.20 -23.81
C THR A 22 18.68 -18.22 -24.26
N PRO A 23 18.33 -19.22 -25.08
CA PRO A 23 19.29 -20.21 -25.57
C PRO A 23 20.54 -19.59 -26.21
N ASP A 24 20.35 -18.53 -27.01
CA ASP A 24 21.44 -17.85 -27.70
C ASP A 24 22.38 -17.12 -26.73
N LEU A 25 21.82 -16.45 -25.71
CA LEU A 25 22.60 -15.75 -24.69
C LEU A 25 23.35 -16.74 -23.82
N ARG A 26 22.73 -17.87 -23.45
CA ARG A 26 23.39 -18.97 -22.73
C ARG A 26 24.59 -19.49 -23.51
N ALA A 27 24.40 -19.82 -24.78
CA ALA A 27 25.47 -20.32 -25.64
C ALA A 27 26.61 -19.28 -25.80
N ALA A 28 26.29 -17.98 -25.84
CA ALA A 28 27.30 -16.93 -25.89
C ALA A 28 28.13 -16.83 -24.60
N VAL A 29 27.49 -16.95 -23.43
CA VAL A 29 28.17 -16.97 -22.12
C VAL A 29 29.05 -18.22 -21.97
N GLU A 30 28.54 -19.39 -22.36
CA GLU A 30 29.27 -20.66 -22.30
C GLU A 30 30.53 -20.61 -23.19
N ARG A 31 30.41 -20.11 -24.43
CA ARG A 31 31.58 -19.92 -25.32
C ARG A 31 32.67 -19.05 -24.71
N LEU A 32 32.31 -17.94 -24.07
CA LEU A 32 33.28 -17.08 -23.39
C LEU A 32 33.95 -17.77 -22.20
N ARG A 33 33.20 -18.58 -21.44
CA ARG A 33 33.75 -19.36 -20.33
C ARG A 33 34.69 -20.47 -20.80
N GLU A 34 34.40 -21.12 -21.93
CA GLU A 34 35.28 -22.14 -22.52
C GLU A 34 36.59 -21.55 -23.05
N MET A 35 36.57 -20.28 -23.49
CA MET A 35 37.75 -19.55 -23.94
C MET A 35 38.55 -18.92 -22.79
N ALA A 36 37.96 -18.80 -21.61
CA ALA A 36 38.58 -18.13 -20.48
C ALA A 36 39.72 -18.98 -19.90
N ASP A 37 40.86 -18.33 -19.66
CA ASP A 37 42.00 -18.87 -18.94
C ASP A 37 42.19 -18.10 -17.62
N ASP A 38 43.23 -18.43 -16.85
CA ASP A 38 43.51 -17.81 -15.54
C ASP A 38 43.80 -16.29 -15.61
N GLU A 39 44.07 -15.73 -16.80
CA GLU A 39 44.26 -14.28 -17.00
C GLU A 39 42.94 -13.52 -17.21
N TRP A 40 41.82 -14.23 -17.40
CA TRP A 40 40.54 -13.59 -17.66
C TRP A 40 39.86 -13.11 -16.38
N ILE A 41 39.14 -12.00 -16.49
CA ILE A 41 38.49 -11.37 -15.34
C ILE A 41 37.04 -11.90 -15.20
N PRO A 42 36.67 -12.48 -14.04
CA PRO A 42 35.28 -12.80 -13.74
C PRO A 42 34.44 -11.53 -13.58
N ALA A 43 33.35 -11.45 -14.35
CA ALA A 43 32.49 -10.27 -14.39
C ALA A 43 31.03 -10.56 -13.99
N ILE A 44 30.42 -9.57 -13.36
CA ILE A 44 28.98 -9.50 -13.05
C ILE A 44 28.30 -8.69 -14.14
N LEU A 45 27.29 -9.26 -14.83
CA LEU A 45 26.46 -8.52 -15.77
C LEU A 45 25.12 -8.14 -15.13
N TYR A 46 24.77 -6.87 -15.17
CA TYR A 46 23.51 -6.37 -14.62
C TYR A 46 22.60 -5.76 -15.69
N GLY A 47 21.39 -6.30 -15.80
CA GLY A 47 20.37 -5.84 -16.75
C GLY A 47 19.10 -5.37 -16.05
N ARG A 48 18.54 -4.24 -16.49
CA ARG A 48 17.28 -3.70 -15.96
C ARG A 48 16.33 -3.26 -17.06
N ALA A 49 15.07 -3.70 -16.96
CA ALA A 49 14.03 -3.22 -17.86
C ALA A 49 13.83 -1.70 -17.71
N SER A 50 13.58 -1.01 -18.82
CA SER A 50 13.15 0.39 -18.74
C SER A 50 11.66 0.45 -18.46
N GLN A 51 11.20 1.49 -17.77
CA GLN A 51 9.77 1.78 -17.67
C GLN A 51 9.27 2.27 -19.03
N ASP A 52 8.86 1.34 -19.88
CA ASP A 52 8.27 1.63 -21.17
C ASP A 52 6.91 0.95 -21.31
N ARG A 53 5.87 1.78 -21.33
CA ARG A 53 4.49 1.35 -21.50
C ARG A 53 4.22 0.74 -22.88
N HIS A 54 5.06 1.02 -23.86
CA HIS A 54 4.92 0.56 -25.25
C HIS A 54 5.96 -0.50 -25.66
N LYS A 55 6.87 -0.90 -24.76
CA LYS A 55 7.95 -1.88 -25.02
C LYS A 55 8.81 -1.57 -26.26
N LEU A 56 8.96 -0.29 -26.58
CA LEU A 56 9.82 0.22 -27.66
C LEU A 56 11.29 0.31 -27.22
N MET A 57 11.55 0.33 -25.92
CA MET A 57 12.91 0.29 -25.37
C MET A 57 13.52 -1.11 -25.41
N ARG A 58 14.85 -1.15 -25.45
CA ARG A 58 15.67 -2.34 -25.59
C ARG A 58 15.45 -3.35 -24.46
N SER A 59 15.28 -4.63 -24.81
CA SER A 59 15.00 -5.69 -23.84
C SER A 59 16.22 -5.98 -22.94
N ILE A 60 15.98 -6.65 -21.80
CA ILE A 60 17.08 -7.07 -20.90
C ILE A 60 18.01 -8.06 -21.60
N ASP A 61 17.46 -8.96 -22.42
CA ASP A 61 18.26 -9.97 -23.14
C ASP A 61 19.15 -9.31 -24.21
N ASP A 62 18.66 -8.27 -24.90
CA ASP A 62 19.48 -7.50 -25.85
C ASP A 62 20.60 -6.73 -25.13
N GLN A 63 20.31 -6.16 -23.95
CA GLN A 63 21.32 -5.49 -23.12
C GLN A 63 22.42 -6.46 -22.70
N LEU A 64 22.04 -7.67 -22.24
CA LEU A 64 23.00 -8.70 -21.82
C LEU A 64 23.82 -9.20 -23.01
N THR A 65 23.19 -9.41 -24.17
CA THR A 65 23.89 -9.85 -25.39
C THR A 65 24.98 -8.86 -25.79
N ASP A 66 24.72 -7.56 -25.74
CA ASP A 66 25.73 -6.53 -25.99
C ASP A 66 26.89 -6.61 -24.99
N MET A 67 26.58 -6.69 -23.70
CA MET A 67 27.60 -6.72 -22.65
C MET A 67 28.48 -7.98 -22.73
N VAL A 68 27.89 -9.12 -23.07
CA VAL A 68 28.64 -10.35 -23.39
C VAL A 68 29.59 -10.10 -24.57
N GLY A 69 29.14 -9.39 -25.60
CA GLY A 69 29.98 -8.96 -26.72
C GLY A 69 31.12 -8.01 -26.30
N TRP A 70 30.88 -7.10 -25.35
CA TRP A 70 31.88 -6.19 -24.82
C TRP A 70 32.95 -6.89 -23.97
N CYS A 71 32.62 -8.00 -23.33
CA CYS A 71 33.54 -8.76 -22.49
C CYS A 71 34.65 -9.45 -23.30
N LEU A 72 34.35 -9.92 -24.52
CA LEU A 72 35.29 -10.66 -25.37
C LEU A 72 36.61 -9.92 -25.64
N PRO A 73 36.63 -8.68 -26.20
CA PRO A 73 37.87 -8.00 -26.55
C PRO A 73 38.72 -7.60 -25.33
N ILE A 74 38.12 -7.54 -24.13
CA ILE A 74 38.80 -7.15 -22.89
C ILE A 74 39.14 -8.34 -21.99
N ARG A 75 38.95 -9.58 -22.48
CA ARG A 75 39.18 -10.84 -21.74
C ARG A 75 38.43 -10.91 -20.41
N TRP A 76 37.16 -10.50 -20.41
CA TRP A 76 36.25 -10.73 -19.28
C TRP A 76 35.33 -11.90 -19.61
N TYR A 77 34.88 -12.64 -18.59
CA TYR A 77 33.83 -13.64 -18.78
C TYR A 77 32.66 -13.43 -17.80
N PRO A 78 31.41 -13.60 -18.25
CA PRO A 78 30.24 -13.48 -17.38
C PRO A 78 30.18 -14.65 -16.37
N GLU A 79 30.51 -14.37 -15.12
CA GLU A 79 30.40 -15.37 -14.05
C GLU A 79 29.07 -15.28 -13.29
N ALA A 80 28.52 -14.08 -13.15
CA ALA A 80 27.20 -13.83 -12.58
C ALA A 80 26.36 -12.94 -13.50
N ILE A 81 25.05 -13.23 -13.60
CA ILE A 81 24.10 -12.41 -14.35
C ILE A 81 22.93 -12.07 -13.43
N VAL A 82 22.74 -10.77 -13.18
CA VAL A 82 21.71 -10.25 -12.29
C VAL A 82 20.71 -9.41 -13.10
N ARG A 83 19.42 -9.56 -12.79
CA ARG A 83 18.34 -8.93 -13.56
C ARG A 83 17.28 -8.32 -12.65
N ASP A 84 16.87 -7.10 -12.96
CA ASP A 84 15.65 -6.51 -12.38
C ASP A 84 14.48 -6.64 -13.37
N ALA A 85 13.38 -7.27 -12.93
CA ALA A 85 12.24 -7.61 -13.78
C ALA A 85 11.38 -6.39 -14.17
N ASP A 86 10.80 -6.42 -15.38
CA ASP A 86 9.79 -5.47 -15.85
C ASP A 86 8.46 -5.67 -15.10
N ARG A 87 8.28 -4.99 -13.96
CA ARG A 87 7.07 -5.13 -13.13
C ARG A 87 6.51 -3.77 -12.72
N SER A 88 5.65 -3.25 -13.58
CA SER A 88 4.94 -1.99 -13.40
C SER A 88 3.82 -2.06 -12.33
N ALA A 89 4.16 -1.94 -11.05
CA ALA A 89 3.19 -1.55 -10.02
C ALA A 89 3.84 -0.90 -8.78
N SER A 90 3.30 0.26 -8.39
CA SER A 90 3.85 1.18 -7.37
C SER A 90 4.05 0.63 -5.95
N GLN A 91 3.42 -0.50 -5.59
CA GLN A 91 3.65 -1.17 -4.29
C GLN A 91 4.93 -2.01 -4.27
N TRP A 92 5.54 -2.24 -5.43
CA TRP A 92 6.63 -3.19 -5.62
C TRP A 92 7.94 -2.52 -6.02
N ARG A 93 8.07 -1.19 -5.81
CA ARG A 93 9.29 -0.44 -6.13
C ARG A 93 10.51 -0.93 -5.33
N LYS A 94 10.30 -1.45 -4.10
CA LYS A 94 11.33 -2.18 -3.34
C LYS A 94 11.76 -3.50 -4.01
N LYS A 95 10.85 -4.15 -4.74
CA LYS A 95 11.07 -5.39 -5.48
C LYS A 95 11.71 -5.17 -6.87
N GLU A 96 11.75 -3.92 -7.34
CA GLU A 96 12.28 -3.49 -8.64
C GLU A 96 13.80 -3.21 -8.61
N ARG A 97 14.43 -3.30 -7.42
CA ARG A 97 15.87 -3.08 -7.19
C ARG A 97 16.57 -4.24 -6.44
N GLU A 98 15.86 -5.35 -6.22
CA GLU A 98 16.45 -6.53 -5.56
C GLU A 98 17.69 -7.03 -6.32
N GLY A 99 17.70 -6.93 -7.65
CA GLY A 99 18.84 -7.30 -8.47
C GLY A 99 20.00 -6.30 -8.38
N PHE A 100 19.76 -5.00 -8.21
CA PHE A 100 20.87 -4.07 -8.00
C PHE A 100 21.57 -4.30 -6.66
N ASP A 101 20.80 -4.53 -5.60
CA ASP A 101 21.35 -4.84 -4.27
C ASP A 101 22.13 -6.16 -4.29
N GLU A 102 21.65 -7.17 -5.02
CA GLU A 102 22.39 -8.41 -5.26
C GLU A 102 23.70 -8.18 -6.01
N ALA A 103 23.69 -7.36 -7.07
CA ALA A 103 24.91 -7.02 -7.81
C ALA A 103 25.92 -6.28 -6.91
N MET A 104 25.47 -5.36 -6.06
CA MET A 104 26.31 -4.67 -5.08
C MET A 104 26.93 -5.65 -4.07
N ALA A 105 26.15 -6.62 -3.57
CA ALA A 105 26.67 -7.65 -2.66
C ALA A 105 27.72 -8.55 -3.34
N LEU A 106 27.55 -8.86 -4.63
CA LEU A 106 28.55 -9.60 -5.40
C LEU A 106 29.83 -8.79 -5.60
N ILE A 107 29.74 -7.48 -5.89
CA ILE A 107 30.90 -6.58 -5.95
C ILE A 107 31.64 -6.59 -4.61
N GLU A 108 30.93 -6.43 -3.50
CA GLU A 108 31.52 -6.39 -2.15
C GLU A 108 32.10 -7.74 -1.70
N SER A 109 31.72 -8.85 -2.34
CA SER A 109 32.28 -10.18 -2.04
C SER A 109 33.77 -10.33 -2.40
N GLY A 110 34.30 -9.46 -3.26
CA GLY A 110 35.69 -9.49 -3.73
C GLY A 110 36.03 -10.66 -4.67
N LYS A 111 35.04 -11.45 -5.10
CA LYS A 111 35.24 -12.61 -5.99
C LYS A 111 35.33 -12.25 -7.48
N TYR A 112 34.87 -11.06 -7.84
CA TYR A 112 34.77 -10.61 -9.22
C TYR A 112 35.75 -9.46 -9.45
N GLY A 113 36.29 -9.32 -10.65
CA GLY A 113 37.12 -8.17 -11.04
C GLY A 113 36.41 -7.20 -11.97
N GLY A 114 35.23 -7.59 -12.51
CA GLY A 114 34.45 -6.77 -13.43
C GLY A 114 32.98 -6.64 -13.01
N PHE A 115 32.40 -5.46 -13.23
CA PHE A 115 30.97 -5.21 -13.18
C PHE A 115 30.55 -4.54 -14.49
N ALA A 116 29.47 -4.97 -15.11
CA ALA A 116 28.99 -4.40 -16.37
C ALA A 116 27.50 -4.07 -16.33
N SER A 117 27.15 -2.91 -16.89
CA SER A 117 25.76 -2.54 -17.16
C SER A 117 25.66 -1.78 -18.49
N TRP A 118 24.57 -1.98 -19.23
CA TRP A 118 24.45 -1.46 -20.59
C TRP A 118 24.59 0.06 -20.71
N GLU A 119 24.02 0.81 -19.79
CA GLU A 119 24.21 2.27 -19.65
C GLU A 119 24.27 2.60 -18.16
N PRO A 120 24.92 3.70 -17.75
CA PRO A 120 25.03 4.11 -16.34
C PRO A 120 23.65 4.23 -15.68
N SER A 121 22.66 4.69 -16.44
CA SER A 121 21.28 4.86 -16.00
C SER A 121 20.61 3.54 -15.58
N ARG A 122 21.13 2.37 -15.99
CA ARG A 122 20.65 1.04 -15.56
C ARG A 122 21.06 0.75 -14.14
N ALA A 123 22.33 0.97 -13.80
CA ALA A 123 22.82 0.84 -12.42
C ALA A 123 22.07 1.79 -11.48
N GLY A 124 21.84 3.04 -11.89
CA GLY A 124 21.03 4.00 -11.14
C GLY A 124 20.91 5.33 -11.87
N ARG A 125 19.91 6.13 -11.52
CA ARG A 125 19.75 7.51 -12.04
C ARG A 125 19.97 8.55 -10.96
N ASP A 126 20.75 8.16 -9.96
CA ASP A 126 20.82 8.81 -8.67
C ASP A 126 22.27 8.96 -8.25
N MET A 127 22.66 10.17 -7.86
CA MET A 127 24.06 10.44 -7.53
C MET A 127 24.60 9.55 -6.40
N GLU A 128 23.76 9.05 -5.51
CA GLU A 128 24.23 8.11 -4.48
C GLU A 128 24.59 6.78 -5.03
N VAL A 129 23.77 6.29 -5.94
CA VAL A 129 23.92 4.94 -6.43
C VAL A 129 25.28 4.87 -7.10
N TYR A 130 25.66 5.96 -7.79
CA TYR A 130 27.03 6.20 -8.20
C TYR A 130 28.03 6.25 -7.03
N VAL A 131 27.81 7.06 -5.98
CA VAL A 131 28.72 7.14 -4.82
C VAL A 131 28.94 5.78 -4.15
N GLN A 132 27.90 4.96 -4.01
CA GLN A 132 27.98 3.62 -3.44
C GLN A 132 28.70 2.66 -4.37
N LEU A 133 28.31 2.62 -5.64
CA LEU A 133 28.94 1.78 -6.66
C LEU A 133 30.43 2.09 -6.75
N ARG A 134 30.78 3.39 -6.84
CA ARG A 134 32.17 3.87 -6.82
C ARG A 134 32.91 3.36 -5.58
N LYS A 135 32.36 3.55 -4.37
CA LYS A 135 33.00 3.09 -3.12
C LYS A 135 33.12 1.57 -3.04
N ALA A 136 32.14 0.81 -3.50
CA ALA A 136 32.18 -0.65 -3.51
C ALA A 136 33.25 -1.15 -4.47
N CYS A 137 33.25 -0.66 -5.70
CA CYS A 137 34.24 -0.99 -6.71
C CYS A 137 35.66 -0.58 -6.30
N GLN A 138 35.87 0.63 -5.74
CA GLN A 138 37.18 1.07 -5.24
C GLN A 138 37.69 0.16 -4.12
N ARG A 139 36.83 -0.25 -3.18
CA ARG A 139 37.22 -1.14 -2.07
C ARG A 139 37.52 -2.56 -2.54
N ALA A 140 36.75 -3.07 -3.50
CA ALA A 140 36.86 -4.44 -4.00
C ALA A 140 37.83 -4.60 -5.18
N GLY A 141 38.37 -3.51 -5.74
CA GLY A 141 39.21 -3.54 -6.94
C GLY A 141 38.43 -3.93 -8.21
N VAL A 142 37.11 -3.69 -8.24
CA VAL A 142 36.25 -4.05 -9.38
C VAL A 142 36.22 -2.94 -10.41
N LEU A 143 36.50 -3.28 -11.67
CA LEU A 143 36.40 -2.38 -12.81
C LEU A 143 34.96 -2.32 -13.33
N TYR A 144 34.56 -1.17 -13.88
CA TYR A 144 33.21 -0.96 -14.39
C TYR A 144 33.16 -0.85 -15.91
N LEU A 145 32.37 -1.70 -16.58
CA LEU A 145 32.17 -1.73 -18.02
C LEU A 145 30.79 -1.18 -18.39
N THR A 146 30.76 -0.12 -19.19
CA THR A 146 29.51 0.41 -19.76
C THR A 146 29.79 1.06 -21.12
N HIS A 147 28.83 1.00 -22.05
CA HIS A 147 29.01 1.46 -23.43
C HIS A 147 30.29 0.93 -24.11
N GLY A 148 30.71 -0.29 -23.78
CA GLY A 148 31.93 -0.90 -24.33
C GLY A 148 33.25 -0.30 -23.83
N ARG A 149 33.23 0.60 -22.82
CA ARG A 149 34.42 1.17 -22.19
C ARG A 149 34.55 0.71 -20.74
N VAL A 150 35.78 0.36 -20.35
CA VAL A 150 36.15 0.02 -18.98
C VAL A 150 36.57 1.29 -18.23
N TYR A 151 36.09 1.41 -17.00
CA TYR A 151 36.37 2.51 -16.08
C TYR A 151 36.95 1.95 -14.78
N ASP A 152 38.06 2.54 -14.35
CA ASP A 152 38.66 2.27 -13.05
C ASP A 152 38.33 3.42 -12.09
N PHE A 153 37.50 3.16 -11.08
CA PHE A 153 37.13 4.19 -10.11
C PHE A 153 38.28 4.62 -9.19
N ALA A 154 39.41 3.90 -9.13
CA ALA A 154 40.61 4.39 -8.47
C ALA A 154 41.25 5.56 -9.23
N ARG A 155 41.00 5.69 -10.54
CA ARG A 155 41.49 6.78 -11.37
C ARG A 155 40.56 7.99 -11.29
N SER A 156 41.14 9.17 -11.06
CA SER A 156 40.38 10.42 -10.94
C SER A 156 39.55 10.72 -12.18
N ASP A 157 40.11 10.55 -13.38
CA ASP A 157 39.43 10.89 -14.64
C ASP A 157 38.23 9.99 -14.91
N ASP A 158 38.38 8.67 -14.72
CA ASP A 158 37.29 7.70 -14.92
C ASP A 158 36.20 7.90 -13.87
N SER A 159 36.57 8.17 -12.62
CA SER A 159 35.62 8.54 -11.58
C SER A 159 34.87 9.83 -11.94
N PHE A 160 35.58 10.89 -12.34
CA PHE A 160 34.96 12.16 -12.72
C PHE A 160 33.98 12.00 -13.90
N MET A 161 34.41 11.34 -14.98
CA MET A 161 33.58 11.09 -16.16
C MET A 161 32.30 10.33 -15.80
N MET A 162 32.41 9.26 -15.02
CA MET A 162 31.24 8.50 -14.60
C MET A 162 30.34 9.29 -13.65
N GLY A 163 30.91 10.09 -12.74
CA GLY A 163 30.11 10.98 -11.88
C GLY A 163 29.32 12.00 -12.70
N PHE A 164 29.94 12.55 -13.75
CA PHE A 164 29.28 13.45 -14.70
C PHE A 164 28.14 12.77 -15.46
N GLU A 165 28.32 11.54 -15.95
CA GLU A 165 27.27 10.78 -16.65
C GLU A 165 26.05 10.50 -15.75
N PHE A 166 26.27 10.13 -14.49
CA PHE A 166 25.19 9.94 -13.52
C PHE A 166 24.46 11.25 -13.21
N LEU A 167 25.19 12.34 -12.99
CA LEU A 167 24.62 13.67 -12.76
C LEU A 167 23.78 14.15 -13.95
N ARG A 168 24.28 13.93 -15.18
CA ARG A 168 23.54 14.24 -16.41
C ARG A 168 22.24 13.43 -16.51
N ALA A 169 22.31 12.12 -16.23
CA ALA A 169 21.13 11.26 -16.26
C ALA A 169 20.05 11.70 -15.25
N GLU A 170 20.47 12.15 -14.06
CA GLU A 170 19.59 12.72 -13.03
C GLU A 170 18.96 14.04 -13.49
N ALA A 171 19.76 14.96 -14.04
CA ALA A 171 19.28 16.23 -14.59
C ALA A 171 18.29 16.05 -15.74
N ASP A 172 18.54 15.08 -16.64
CA ASP A 172 17.63 14.73 -17.73
C ASP A 172 16.29 14.20 -17.18
N ALA A 173 16.32 13.33 -16.16
CA ALA A 173 15.12 12.82 -15.51
C ALA A 173 14.31 13.92 -14.81
N ASN A 174 14.98 14.85 -14.12
CA ASN A 174 14.35 16.00 -13.48
C ASN A 174 13.72 16.93 -14.52
N THR A 175 14.44 17.25 -15.60
CA THR A 175 13.91 18.04 -16.72
C THR A 175 12.68 17.38 -17.35
N MET A 176 12.70 16.06 -17.54
CA MET A 176 11.53 15.31 -18.03
C MET A 176 10.35 15.39 -17.05
N ARG A 177 10.61 15.22 -15.74
CA ARG A 177 9.59 15.35 -14.69
C ARG A 177 8.96 16.74 -14.67
N GLU A 178 9.77 17.79 -14.73
CA GLU A 178 9.30 19.19 -14.80
C GLU A 178 8.43 19.42 -16.02
N ARG A 179 8.87 18.95 -17.20
CA ARG A 179 8.09 19.02 -18.44
C ARG A 179 6.76 18.27 -18.31
N GLN A 180 6.74 17.09 -17.69
CA GLN A 180 5.51 16.35 -17.44
C GLN A 180 4.58 17.08 -16.48
N LEU A 181 5.08 17.58 -15.35
CA LEU A 181 4.29 18.34 -14.38
C LEU A 181 3.72 19.62 -15.00
N ARG A 182 4.52 20.33 -15.79
CA ARG A 182 4.08 21.49 -16.57
C ARG A 182 2.99 21.11 -17.55
N THR A 183 3.13 20.00 -18.26
CA THR A 183 2.12 19.49 -19.20
C THR A 183 0.83 19.10 -18.48
N VAL A 184 0.92 18.45 -17.32
CA VAL A 184 -0.24 18.10 -16.49
C VAL A 184 -0.97 19.37 -16.02
N LYS A 185 -0.23 20.39 -15.57
CA LYS A 185 -0.80 21.69 -15.19
C LYS A 185 -1.48 22.36 -16.37
N LEU A 186 -0.79 22.51 -17.50
CA LEU A 186 -1.36 23.10 -18.74
C LEU A 186 -2.61 22.35 -19.21
N ASN A 187 -2.63 21.02 -19.11
CA ASN A 187 -3.81 20.23 -19.44
C ASN A 187 -4.95 20.45 -18.44
N ALA A 188 -4.64 20.64 -17.15
CA ALA A 188 -5.64 21.02 -16.16
C ALA A 188 -6.22 22.41 -16.44
N ASP A 189 -5.38 23.39 -16.76
CA ASP A 189 -5.81 24.76 -17.10
C ASP A 189 -6.70 24.75 -18.38
N LYS A 190 -6.41 23.85 -19.33
CA LYS A 190 -7.23 23.62 -20.53
C LYS A 190 -8.50 22.77 -20.29
N GLY A 191 -8.79 22.38 -19.05
CA GLY A 191 -9.98 21.59 -18.71
C GLY A 191 -9.92 20.12 -19.16
N ARG A 192 -8.76 19.60 -19.58
CA ARG A 192 -8.63 18.26 -20.16
C ARG A 192 -8.73 17.14 -19.12
N PRO A 193 -9.26 15.95 -19.49
CA PRO A 193 -9.31 14.79 -18.60
C PRO A 193 -7.91 14.36 -18.10
N HIS A 194 -7.83 13.96 -16.83
CA HIS A 194 -6.62 13.40 -16.24
C HIS A 194 -6.97 12.32 -15.20
N GLY A 195 -6.08 11.35 -15.00
CA GLY A 195 -6.18 10.37 -13.92
C GLY A 195 -7.30 9.35 -14.10
N ARG A 196 -7.90 8.92 -12.99
CA ARG A 196 -8.96 7.91 -12.95
C ARG A 196 -10.26 8.44 -13.54
N LEU A 197 -10.96 7.60 -14.31
CA LEU A 197 -12.29 7.88 -14.85
C LEU A 197 -13.30 8.13 -13.70
N PRO A 198 -13.91 9.33 -13.62
CA PRO A 198 -14.98 9.62 -12.67
C PRO A 198 -16.23 8.78 -12.97
N TYR A 199 -16.97 8.39 -11.94
CA TYR A 199 -18.21 7.65 -12.12
C TYR A 199 -19.27 8.51 -12.81
N GLY A 200 -20.03 7.91 -13.73
CA GLY A 200 -21.00 8.62 -14.57
C GLY A 200 -20.45 9.11 -15.91
N TYR A 201 -19.17 8.87 -16.19
CA TYR A 201 -18.51 9.25 -17.43
C TYR A 201 -17.87 8.06 -18.13
N ARG A 202 -17.70 8.17 -19.44
CA ARG A 202 -16.90 7.26 -20.28
C ARG A 202 -15.86 8.03 -21.10
N ARG A 203 -14.84 7.32 -21.57
CA ARG A 203 -13.80 7.88 -22.44
C ARG A 203 -13.91 7.30 -23.84
N VAL A 204 -13.88 8.18 -24.84
CA VAL A 204 -13.88 7.82 -26.26
C VAL A 204 -12.46 7.96 -26.77
N TYR A 205 -11.92 6.86 -27.28
CA TYR A 205 -10.58 6.80 -27.86
C TYR A 205 -10.67 6.65 -29.36
N ASP A 206 -9.68 7.19 -30.05
CA ASP A 206 -9.47 6.92 -31.46
C ASP A 206 -9.08 5.45 -31.65
N GLN A 207 -9.78 4.74 -32.54
CA GLN A 207 -9.62 3.29 -32.68
C GLN A 207 -8.30 2.89 -33.35
N HIS A 208 -7.67 3.80 -34.09
CA HIS A 208 -6.43 3.52 -34.82
C HIS A 208 -5.20 3.93 -34.00
N THR A 209 -5.24 5.11 -33.38
CA THR A 209 -4.10 5.71 -32.67
C THR A 209 -4.14 5.46 -31.16
N GLY A 210 -5.30 5.05 -30.60
CA GLY A 210 -5.50 4.88 -29.16
C GLY A 210 -5.51 6.19 -28.35
N VAL A 211 -5.49 7.34 -29.03
CA VAL A 211 -5.49 8.66 -28.40
C VAL A 211 -6.85 8.95 -27.78
N LEU A 212 -6.86 9.53 -26.58
CA LEU A 212 -8.10 9.98 -25.94
C LEU A 212 -8.68 11.16 -26.71
N LEU A 213 -9.84 10.97 -27.34
CA LEU A 213 -10.54 12.02 -28.08
C LEU A 213 -11.33 12.92 -27.13
N ARG A 214 -12.15 12.32 -26.27
CA ARG A 214 -12.98 13.06 -25.31
C ARG A 214 -13.45 12.21 -24.13
N GLN A 215 -13.88 12.89 -23.09
CA GLN A 215 -14.66 12.33 -21.98
C GLN A 215 -16.09 12.86 -22.10
N GLU A 216 -17.07 11.97 -21.97
CA GLU A 216 -18.49 12.33 -22.12
C GLU A 216 -19.34 11.58 -21.08
N PRO A 217 -20.54 12.09 -20.75
CA PRO A 217 -21.50 11.38 -19.92
C PRO A 217 -21.72 9.95 -20.41
N ASP A 218 -21.62 9.00 -19.49
CA ASP A 218 -22.04 7.64 -19.78
C ASP A 218 -23.58 7.55 -19.73
N PRO A 219 -24.26 6.99 -20.74
CA PRO A 219 -25.72 6.97 -20.77
C PRO A 219 -26.37 6.31 -19.55
N HIS A 220 -25.78 5.25 -19.01
CA HIS A 220 -26.34 4.50 -17.89
C HIS A 220 -25.88 5.07 -16.54
N THR A 221 -24.57 5.04 -16.29
CA THR A 221 -24.02 5.49 -15.01
C THR A 221 -24.13 7.01 -14.84
N GLY A 222 -24.18 7.78 -15.94
CA GLY A 222 -24.47 9.21 -15.90
C GLY A 222 -25.90 9.48 -15.46
N GLN A 223 -26.88 8.70 -15.94
CA GLN A 223 -28.27 8.81 -15.49
C GLN A 223 -28.42 8.50 -14.00
N ILE A 224 -27.69 7.51 -13.49
CA ILE A 224 -27.65 7.20 -12.05
C ILE A 224 -27.21 8.43 -11.23
N VAL A 225 -26.18 9.15 -11.68
CA VAL A 225 -25.72 10.37 -11.00
C VAL A 225 -26.78 11.47 -11.07
N ARG A 226 -27.39 11.69 -12.24
CA ARG A 226 -28.47 12.68 -12.44
C ARG A 226 -29.65 12.41 -11.51
N ASP A 227 -30.12 11.17 -11.46
CA ASP A 227 -31.24 10.78 -10.60
C ASP A 227 -30.89 10.86 -9.12
N ALA A 228 -29.67 10.46 -8.73
CA ALA A 228 -29.21 10.57 -7.34
C ALA A 228 -29.15 12.04 -6.88
N ALA A 229 -28.66 12.94 -7.73
CA ALA A 229 -28.64 14.38 -7.45
C ALA A 229 -30.06 14.94 -7.32
N ARG A 230 -30.94 14.65 -8.28
CA ARG A 230 -32.35 15.05 -8.26
C ARG A 230 -33.06 14.55 -6.99
N ASP A 231 -32.88 13.28 -6.65
CA ASP A 231 -33.48 12.65 -5.46
C ASP A 231 -33.05 13.37 -4.16
N VAL A 232 -31.76 13.67 -4.02
CA VAL A 232 -31.22 14.32 -2.81
C VAL A 232 -31.67 15.78 -2.72
N LEU A 233 -31.72 16.51 -3.84
CA LEU A 233 -32.24 17.88 -3.90
C LEU A 233 -33.74 17.94 -3.59
N ALA A 234 -34.51 16.93 -4.02
CA ALA A 234 -35.92 16.76 -3.66
C ALA A 234 -36.15 16.31 -2.20
N GLY A 235 -35.09 16.20 -1.39
CA GLY A 235 -35.19 15.90 0.04
C GLY A 235 -35.15 14.40 0.39
N LYS A 236 -35.00 13.49 -0.58
CA LYS A 236 -34.80 12.07 -0.26
C LYS A 236 -33.47 11.86 0.46
N SER A 237 -33.43 10.89 1.36
CA SER A 237 -32.20 10.58 2.09
C SER A 237 -31.15 9.93 1.18
N MET A 238 -29.86 10.22 1.39
CA MET A 238 -28.79 9.49 0.70
C MET A 238 -28.84 7.98 0.99
N TYR A 239 -29.43 7.56 2.12
CA TYR A 239 -29.63 6.16 2.45
C TYR A 239 -30.66 5.51 1.51
N SER A 240 -31.81 6.14 1.29
CA SER A 240 -32.81 5.64 0.35
C SER A 240 -32.27 5.57 -1.08
N VAL A 241 -31.45 6.55 -1.50
CA VAL A 241 -30.78 6.51 -2.81
C VAL A 241 -29.82 5.31 -2.88
N ALA A 242 -28.96 5.14 -1.88
CA ALA A 242 -28.04 4.01 -1.83
C ALA A 242 -28.76 2.65 -1.85
N MET A 243 -29.87 2.51 -1.12
CA MET A 243 -30.66 1.28 -1.11
C MET A 243 -31.34 1.02 -2.45
N ARG A 244 -31.88 2.05 -3.13
CA ARG A 244 -32.42 1.91 -4.49
C ARG A 244 -31.37 1.37 -5.46
N LEU A 245 -30.18 1.96 -5.45
CA LEU A 245 -29.08 1.54 -6.35
C LEU A 245 -28.58 0.13 -6.01
N GLN A 246 -28.54 -0.21 -4.72
CA GLN A 246 -28.19 -1.55 -4.26
C GLN A 246 -29.23 -2.59 -4.69
N ASP A 247 -30.52 -2.30 -4.53
CA ASP A 247 -31.63 -3.19 -4.89
C ASP A 247 -31.71 -3.38 -6.41
N ALA A 248 -31.31 -2.37 -7.20
CA ALA A 248 -31.16 -2.44 -8.65
C ALA A 248 -29.88 -3.17 -9.11
N GLY A 249 -28.98 -3.54 -8.20
CA GLY A 249 -27.72 -4.22 -8.54
C GLY A 249 -26.69 -3.34 -9.23
N GLU A 250 -26.79 -2.02 -9.09
CA GLU A 250 -25.95 -1.07 -9.84
C GLU A 250 -24.47 -1.14 -9.43
N PRO A 251 -23.54 -1.09 -10.40
CA PRO A 251 -22.11 -1.19 -10.10
C PRO A 251 -21.62 0.06 -9.37
N THR A 252 -20.86 -0.13 -8.30
CA THR A 252 -20.27 0.97 -7.54
C THR A 252 -19.02 1.55 -8.20
N PRO A 253 -18.67 2.83 -7.96
CA PRO A 253 -17.43 3.45 -8.46
C PRO A 253 -16.13 2.73 -8.09
N LYS A 254 -16.10 2.00 -6.97
CA LYS A 254 -14.90 1.29 -6.48
C LYS A 254 -14.87 -0.14 -7.00
N LYS A 255 -13.74 -0.55 -7.58
CA LYS A 255 -13.47 -1.98 -7.81
C LYS A 255 -13.52 -2.72 -6.46
N PRO A 256 -14.13 -3.91 -6.40
CA PRO A 256 -14.07 -4.76 -5.22
C PRO A 256 -12.61 -4.98 -4.80
N TRP A 257 -12.32 -4.88 -3.50
CA TRP A 257 -11.00 -5.21 -2.94
C TRP A 257 -10.85 -6.73 -2.66
N ALA A 258 -11.94 -7.47 -2.87
CA ALA A 258 -12.11 -8.91 -2.69
C ALA A 258 -13.20 -9.37 -3.69
N GLU A 259 -13.45 -10.67 -3.80
CA GLU A 259 -14.45 -11.26 -4.71
C GLU A 259 -15.90 -10.74 -4.53
N SER A 260 -16.18 -9.89 -3.53
CA SER A 260 -17.50 -9.30 -3.29
C SER A 260 -17.48 -7.76 -3.27
N PRO A 261 -18.35 -7.07 -4.03
CA PRO A 261 -18.48 -5.61 -4.00
C PRO A 261 -19.02 -5.13 -2.65
N ARG A 262 -18.50 -3.99 -2.14
CA ARG A 262 -18.96 -3.37 -0.88
C ARG A 262 -20.41 -2.84 -0.94
N GLY A 263 -20.97 -2.75 -2.16
CA GLY A 263 -22.29 -2.21 -2.46
C GLY A 263 -22.41 -0.70 -2.25
N TRP A 264 -23.54 -0.14 -2.68
CA TRP A 264 -23.86 1.27 -2.48
C TRP A 264 -24.14 1.55 -1.00
N ASP A 265 -23.56 2.64 -0.49
CA ASP A 265 -23.88 3.18 0.83
C ASP A 265 -23.89 4.71 0.81
N THR A 266 -24.33 5.30 1.92
CA THR A 266 -24.46 6.75 2.08
C THR A 266 -23.16 7.48 1.81
N TYR A 267 -22.02 6.91 2.22
CA TYR A 267 -20.71 7.47 1.99
C TYR A 267 -20.38 7.50 0.49
N THR A 268 -20.62 6.40 -0.21
CA THR A 268 -20.33 6.27 -1.64
C THR A 268 -21.19 7.23 -2.47
N VAL A 269 -22.49 7.35 -2.16
CA VAL A 269 -23.38 8.34 -2.78
C VAL A 269 -22.86 9.76 -2.54
N ARG A 270 -22.50 10.09 -1.28
CA ARG A 270 -21.97 11.41 -0.94
C ARG A 270 -20.70 11.73 -1.72
N GLN A 271 -19.76 10.79 -1.83
CA GLN A 271 -18.49 10.99 -2.54
C GLN A 271 -18.69 11.28 -4.04
N VAL A 272 -19.66 10.60 -4.68
CA VAL A 272 -20.02 10.87 -6.07
C VAL A 272 -20.60 12.28 -6.20
N LEU A 273 -21.57 12.64 -5.35
CA LEU A 273 -22.25 13.94 -5.38
C LEU A 273 -21.41 15.13 -4.89
N GLN A 274 -20.27 14.87 -4.22
CA GLN A 274 -19.31 15.90 -3.80
C GLN A 274 -18.24 16.21 -4.84
N ASN A 275 -18.11 15.39 -5.88
CA ASN A 275 -17.03 15.56 -6.86
C ASN A 275 -17.39 16.66 -7.88
N PRO A 276 -16.66 17.80 -7.96
CA PRO A 276 -16.95 18.89 -8.89
C PRO A 276 -16.97 18.47 -10.37
N THR A 277 -16.32 17.34 -10.70
CA THR A 277 -16.31 16.76 -12.05
C THR A 277 -17.73 16.50 -12.58
N ILE A 278 -18.69 16.12 -11.72
CA ILE A 278 -20.07 15.86 -12.17
C ILE A 278 -20.78 17.13 -12.65
N ALA A 279 -20.27 18.30 -12.26
CA ALA A 279 -20.77 19.62 -12.65
C ALA A 279 -19.90 20.29 -13.73
N GLY A 280 -19.13 19.49 -14.49
CA GLY A 280 -18.30 20.01 -15.58
C GLY A 280 -17.12 20.85 -15.11
N LYS A 281 -16.67 20.71 -13.86
CA LYS A 281 -15.51 21.46 -13.34
C LYS A 281 -14.24 20.60 -13.28
N ARG A 282 -13.11 21.21 -13.63
CA ARG A 282 -11.79 20.58 -13.58
C ARG A 282 -11.11 20.81 -12.24
N VAL A 283 -10.66 19.74 -11.59
CA VAL A 283 -10.01 19.80 -10.25
C VAL A 283 -8.52 19.48 -10.31
N TYR A 284 -7.64 20.41 -9.94
CA TYR A 284 -6.20 20.19 -9.84
C TYR A 284 -5.74 20.44 -8.40
N ARG A 285 -4.98 19.48 -7.83
CA ARG A 285 -4.49 19.53 -6.44
C ARG A 285 -5.56 19.84 -5.38
N GLY A 286 -6.80 19.36 -5.61
CA GLY A 286 -7.92 19.54 -4.67
C GLY A 286 -8.76 20.78 -4.92
N GLU A 287 -8.33 21.67 -5.82
CA GLU A 287 -9.02 22.93 -6.12
C GLU A 287 -9.66 22.91 -7.51
N VAL A 288 -10.80 23.58 -7.66
CA VAL A 288 -11.43 23.78 -8.96
C VAL A 288 -10.64 24.84 -9.72
N VAL A 289 -10.00 24.46 -10.82
CA VAL A 289 -9.18 25.36 -11.65
C VAL A 289 -9.93 26.01 -12.81
N GLY A 290 -11.10 25.48 -13.17
CA GLY A 290 -11.91 26.03 -14.25
C GLY A 290 -12.93 25.04 -14.79
N ASP A 291 -13.50 25.38 -15.94
CA ASP A 291 -14.40 24.51 -16.68
C ASP A 291 -13.65 23.35 -17.33
N ALA A 292 -14.29 22.18 -17.32
CA ALA A 292 -13.80 20.99 -17.97
C ALA A 292 -14.32 20.91 -19.41
N GLN A 293 -13.62 20.14 -20.24
CA GLN A 293 -14.02 19.92 -21.64
C GLN A 293 -15.19 18.95 -21.82
N TRP A 294 -15.61 18.26 -20.76
CA TRP A 294 -16.72 17.31 -20.83
C TRP A 294 -18.04 17.95 -20.43
N GLU A 295 -19.13 17.46 -21.02
CA GLU A 295 -20.47 17.89 -20.67
C GLU A 295 -20.78 17.59 -19.19
N PRO A 296 -21.35 18.54 -18.44
CA PRO A 296 -21.75 18.30 -17.06
C PRO A 296 -22.92 17.30 -16.95
N LEU A 297 -22.90 16.45 -15.91
CA LEU A 297 -24.04 15.60 -15.54
C LEU A 297 -25.14 16.40 -14.83
N ILE A 298 -24.75 17.36 -13.99
CA ILE A 298 -25.65 18.29 -13.31
C ILE A 298 -25.15 19.71 -13.51
N ASP A 299 -26.02 20.70 -13.46
CA ASP A 299 -25.57 22.09 -13.55
C ASP A 299 -24.75 22.51 -12.31
N TRP A 300 -24.02 23.61 -12.46
CA TRP A 300 -23.17 24.13 -11.39
C TRP A 300 -23.98 24.61 -10.18
N GLU A 301 -25.19 25.10 -10.40
CA GLU A 301 -26.04 25.66 -9.35
C GLU A 301 -26.57 24.56 -8.41
N ASP A 302 -27.07 23.47 -8.98
CA ASP A 302 -27.52 22.26 -8.30
C ASP A 302 -26.37 21.57 -7.57
N PHE A 303 -25.18 21.55 -8.16
CA PHE A 303 -23.98 21.11 -7.44
C PHE A 303 -23.70 21.96 -6.20
N GLN A 304 -23.77 23.30 -6.31
CA GLN A 304 -23.59 24.19 -5.17
C GLN A 304 -24.69 24.01 -4.11
N LYS A 305 -25.96 23.80 -4.51
CA LYS A 305 -27.07 23.46 -3.60
C LYS A 305 -26.76 22.17 -2.84
N LEU A 306 -26.28 21.12 -3.53
CA LEU A 306 -25.84 19.87 -2.89
C LEU A 306 -24.71 20.10 -1.89
N GLN A 307 -23.68 20.89 -2.23
CA GLN A 307 -22.58 21.17 -1.31
C GLN A 307 -23.04 21.90 -0.05
N ARG A 308 -23.90 22.92 -0.18
CA ARG A 308 -24.50 23.63 0.97
C ARG A 308 -25.31 22.67 1.84
N LEU A 309 -26.11 21.82 1.21
CA LEU A 309 -26.91 20.79 1.87
C LEU A 309 -26.05 19.73 2.61
N PHE A 310 -24.83 19.46 2.15
CA PHE A 310 -23.88 18.57 2.81
C PHE A 310 -23.03 19.25 3.89
N ALA A 311 -22.89 20.58 3.84
CA ALA A 311 -22.14 21.39 4.79
C ALA A 311 -23.01 21.85 5.98
N ASP A 312 -24.34 21.87 5.83
CA ASP A 312 -25.29 22.30 6.87
C ASP A 312 -25.07 21.56 8.21
N PRO A 313 -24.60 22.26 9.27
CA PRO A 313 -24.40 21.70 10.59
C PRO A 313 -25.71 21.26 11.25
N GLY A 314 -26.83 21.91 10.93
CA GLY A 314 -28.18 21.59 11.44
C GLY A 314 -28.72 20.26 10.93
N ARG A 315 -28.14 19.74 9.84
CA ARG A 315 -28.44 18.42 9.28
C ARG A 315 -27.61 17.28 9.87
N ARG A 316 -26.69 17.57 10.80
CA ARG A 316 -26.16 16.54 11.72
C ARG A 316 -27.34 16.04 12.54
N VAL A 317 -27.93 14.93 12.08
CA VAL A 317 -29.05 14.27 12.76
C VAL A 317 -28.71 14.17 14.25
N LYS A 318 -29.59 14.72 15.09
CA LYS A 318 -29.65 14.57 16.56
C LYS A 318 -29.91 13.09 16.96
N GLY A 319 -29.16 12.15 16.39
CA GLY A 319 -29.36 10.71 16.53
C GLY A 319 -28.08 9.89 16.37
N GLY A 320 -26.91 10.52 16.23
CA GLY A 320 -25.62 9.84 16.09
C GLY A 320 -24.66 10.02 17.26
N GLY A 321 -24.98 10.86 18.26
CA GLY A 321 -24.02 11.32 19.27
C GLY A 321 -24.43 11.11 20.73
N GLY A 322 -25.46 10.32 21.05
CA GLY A 322 -25.88 10.21 22.45
C GLY A 322 -26.99 9.23 22.81
N MET A 323 -27.38 8.28 21.95
CA MET A 323 -28.23 7.18 22.43
C MET A 323 -27.32 6.12 23.03
N ALA A 324 -27.32 6.01 24.37
CA ALA A 324 -26.58 4.99 25.09
C ALA A 324 -26.85 3.62 24.44
N ALA A 325 -25.78 2.92 24.07
CA ALA A 325 -25.90 1.63 23.41
C ALA A 325 -26.63 0.64 24.32
N LYS A 326 -27.75 0.08 23.84
CA LYS A 326 -28.66 -0.74 24.66
C LYS A 326 -28.13 -2.14 24.99
N THR A 327 -27.07 -2.61 24.31
CA THR A 327 -26.54 -3.97 24.47
C THR A 327 -25.03 -4.00 24.28
N LEU A 328 -24.35 -5.07 24.71
CA LEU A 328 -22.89 -5.13 24.77
C LEU A 328 -22.24 -5.08 23.38
N MET A 329 -22.73 -5.83 22.39
CA MET A 329 -22.06 -5.97 21.09
C MET A 329 -22.60 -5.11 19.94
N VAL A 330 -23.63 -4.28 20.15
CA VAL A 330 -24.18 -3.42 19.08
C VAL A 330 -23.11 -2.46 18.55
N HIS A 331 -22.91 -2.40 17.23
CA HIS A 331 -21.84 -1.63 16.58
C HIS A 331 -20.39 -2.01 16.92
N ILE A 332 -20.17 -3.06 17.73
CA ILE A 332 -18.83 -3.61 18.05
C ILE A 332 -18.59 -4.87 17.25
N ALA A 333 -19.50 -5.86 17.34
CA ALA A 333 -19.42 -7.07 16.55
C ALA A 333 -19.60 -6.76 15.05
N ARG A 334 -18.76 -7.36 14.20
CA ARG A 334 -18.77 -7.14 12.75
C ARG A 334 -19.17 -8.41 12.00
N CYS A 335 -19.85 -8.25 10.88
CA CYS A 335 -20.08 -9.35 9.95
C CYS A 335 -18.74 -9.77 9.32
N HIS A 336 -18.38 -11.05 9.38
CA HIS A 336 -17.17 -11.56 8.74
C HIS A 336 -17.23 -11.44 7.21
N TYR A 337 -18.41 -11.58 6.61
CA TYR A 337 -18.62 -11.57 5.16
C TYR A 337 -18.51 -10.17 4.53
N CYS A 338 -19.19 -9.15 5.11
CA CYS A 338 -19.20 -7.79 4.55
C CYS A 338 -18.41 -6.76 5.36
N GLY A 339 -17.85 -7.15 6.51
CA GLY A 339 -17.08 -6.26 7.40
C GLY A 339 -17.89 -5.20 8.16
N ARG A 340 -19.19 -5.03 7.85
CA ARG A 340 -20.04 -4.01 8.45
C ARG A 340 -20.45 -4.36 9.90
N PRO A 341 -20.65 -3.37 10.78
CA PRO A 341 -21.10 -3.59 12.15
C PRO A 341 -22.49 -4.22 12.20
N LEU A 342 -22.70 -5.15 13.13
CA LEU A 342 -23.99 -5.75 13.41
C LEU A 342 -24.86 -4.79 14.23
N LYS A 343 -26.16 -4.82 13.96
CA LYS A 343 -27.18 -4.05 14.68
C LYS A 343 -28.10 -4.98 15.45
N ARG A 344 -28.66 -4.49 16.56
CA ARG A 344 -29.69 -5.22 17.31
C ARG A 344 -30.97 -5.28 16.48
N ALA A 345 -31.54 -6.47 16.34
CA ALA A 345 -32.83 -6.73 15.73
C ALA A 345 -33.69 -7.52 16.72
N THR A 346 -34.97 -7.17 16.81
CA THR A 346 -35.95 -7.89 17.63
C THR A 346 -36.91 -8.62 16.71
N LEU A 347 -36.91 -9.94 16.76
CA LEU A 347 -37.85 -10.78 16.02
C LEU A 347 -39.06 -11.03 16.92
N ARG A 348 -40.18 -10.37 16.62
CA ARG A 348 -41.46 -10.61 17.28
C ARG A 348 -42.08 -11.89 16.72
N LYS A 349 -42.44 -12.83 17.59
CA LYS A 349 -43.29 -13.98 17.25
C LYS A 349 -44.63 -13.84 17.98
N LYS A 350 -45.71 -14.26 17.32
CA LYS A 350 -47.10 -14.04 17.76
C LYS A 350 -47.43 -14.72 19.11
N GLU A 351 -46.67 -15.74 19.51
CA GLU A 351 -46.96 -16.61 20.67
C GLU A 351 -45.70 -16.99 21.50
N ARG A 352 -44.57 -16.29 21.34
CA ARG A 352 -43.33 -16.56 22.11
C ARG A 352 -42.62 -15.28 22.51
N THR A 353 -41.82 -15.37 23.57
CA THR A 353 -40.91 -14.31 24.02
C THR A 353 -40.08 -13.77 22.83
N PRO A 354 -40.03 -12.44 22.61
CA PRO A 354 -39.33 -11.87 21.47
C PRO A 354 -37.85 -12.28 21.46
N ALA A 355 -37.39 -12.85 20.35
CA ALA A 355 -35.98 -13.21 20.20
C ALA A 355 -35.17 -11.97 19.80
N VAL A 356 -34.22 -11.58 20.64
CA VAL A 356 -33.28 -10.49 20.36
C VAL A 356 -32.00 -11.05 19.74
N LYS A 357 -31.62 -10.51 18.59
CA LYS A 357 -30.48 -10.99 17.81
C LYS A 357 -29.61 -9.82 17.34
N TYR A 358 -28.33 -10.08 17.12
CA TYR A 358 -27.50 -9.21 16.29
C TYR A 358 -27.61 -9.65 14.84
N GLN A 359 -27.88 -8.70 13.96
CA GLN A 359 -28.08 -8.95 12.54
C GLN A 359 -27.26 -7.98 11.71
N CYS A 360 -26.66 -8.48 10.63
CA CYS A 360 -26.15 -7.64 9.58
C CYS A 360 -27.35 -7.07 8.80
N GLN A 361 -27.67 -5.80 9.03
CA GLN A 361 -28.81 -5.13 8.38
C GLN A 361 -28.47 -4.60 6.98
N PHE A 362 -27.31 -4.94 6.43
CA PHE A 362 -26.95 -4.54 5.07
C PHE A 362 -27.78 -5.32 4.06
N ARG A 363 -28.58 -4.60 3.25
CA ARG A 363 -29.33 -5.14 2.10
C ARG A 363 -28.33 -5.75 1.11
N GLY A 364 -28.33 -7.07 0.99
CA GLY A 364 -27.37 -7.86 0.20
C GLY A 364 -26.47 -8.79 1.02
N CYS A 365 -26.24 -8.47 2.30
CA CYS A 365 -25.67 -9.45 3.23
C CYS A 365 -26.83 -10.23 3.87
N TYR A 366 -27.56 -9.69 4.84
CA TYR A 366 -28.60 -10.34 5.69
C TYR A 366 -28.34 -11.79 6.19
N LYS A 367 -27.20 -12.36 5.81
CA LYS A 367 -26.78 -13.75 5.98
C LYS A 367 -26.21 -14.00 7.37
N THR A 368 -25.79 -12.95 8.07
CA THR A 368 -25.26 -13.05 9.42
C THR A 368 -26.29 -12.59 10.43
N MET A 369 -26.75 -13.54 11.24
CA MET A 369 -27.58 -13.31 12.41
C MET A 369 -27.12 -14.22 13.55
N ILE A 370 -27.11 -13.72 14.77
CA ILE A 370 -26.67 -14.46 15.97
C ILE A 370 -27.46 -14.02 17.20
N SER A 371 -27.63 -14.93 18.17
CA SER A 371 -28.30 -14.62 19.45
C SER A 371 -27.61 -13.47 20.16
N GLN A 372 -28.36 -12.42 20.56
CA GLN A 372 -27.79 -11.31 21.33
C GLN A 372 -27.32 -11.75 22.72
N PRO A 373 -28.16 -12.40 23.56
CA PRO A 373 -27.71 -12.82 24.89
C PRO A 373 -26.59 -13.86 24.83
N GLY A 374 -26.64 -14.79 23.85
CA GLY A 374 -25.59 -15.78 23.68
C GLY A 374 -24.24 -15.16 23.28
N LEU A 375 -24.25 -14.21 22.33
CA LEU A 375 -23.03 -13.53 21.93
C LEU A 375 -22.46 -12.66 23.05
N ASP A 376 -23.31 -11.91 23.75
CA ASP A 376 -22.85 -11.02 24.82
C ASP A 376 -22.20 -11.86 25.95
N ALA A 377 -22.84 -12.94 26.40
CA ALA A 377 -22.30 -13.83 27.44
C ALA A 377 -20.99 -14.50 27.02
N TYR A 378 -20.92 -15.02 25.79
CA TYR A 378 -19.71 -15.67 25.28
C TYR A 378 -18.53 -14.71 25.15
N VAL A 379 -18.77 -13.49 24.64
CA VAL A 379 -17.71 -12.48 24.55
C VAL A 379 -17.25 -12.05 25.94
N GLU A 380 -18.17 -11.85 26.90
CA GLU A 380 -17.79 -11.54 28.29
C GLU A 380 -16.92 -12.64 28.89
N GLN A 381 -17.29 -13.91 28.72
CA GLN A 381 -16.49 -15.04 29.20
C GLN A 381 -15.08 -15.04 28.61
N VAL A 382 -14.94 -14.94 27.28
CA VAL A 382 -13.63 -14.96 26.61
C VAL A 382 -12.77 -13.75 27.02
N VAL A 383 -13.39 -12.59 27.21
CA VAL A 383 -12.70 -11.36 27.66
C VAL A 383 -12.17 -11.54 29.09
N LEU A 384 -12.97 -12.12 29.99
CA LEU A 384 -12.56 -12.39 31.37
C LEU A 384 -11.43 -13.43 31.43
N GLU A 385 -11.56 -14.54 30.71
CA GLU A 385 -10.51 -15.57 30.61
C GLU A 385 -9.20 -14.97 30.06
N TRP A 386 -9.30 -14.04 29.10
CA TRP A 386 -8.14 -13.37 28.53
C TRP A 386 -7.44 -12.44 29.53
N PHE A 387 -8.20 -11.68 30.33
CA PHE A 387 -7.66 -10.81 31.38
C PHE A 387 -7.12 -11.58 32.58
N GLN A 388 -7.64 -12.78 32.88
CA GLN A 388 -7.12 -13.62 33.96
C GLN A 388 -5.78 -14.30 33.63
N ASN A 389 -5.35 -14.30 32.36
CA ASN A 389 -4.11 -14.93 31.95
C ASN A 389 -2.89 -14.04 32.29
N PRO A 390 -1.94 -14.48 33.15
CA PRO A 390 -0.77 -13.69 33.56
C PRO A 390 0.12 -13.21 32.41
N ALA A 391 0.22 -13.98 31.32
CA ALA A 391 1.01 -13.60 30.15
C ALA A 391 0.37 -12.47 29.30
N ASN A 392 -0.93 -12.22 29.49
CA ASN A 392 -1.61 -11.08 28.89
C ASN A 392 -1.58 -9.85 29.81
N LEU A 393 -1.61 -10.07 31.13
CA LEU A 393 -1.48 -9.02 32.15
C LEU A 393 -0.13 -8.30 32.08
N SER A 394 0.98 -9.05 31.89
CA SER A 394 2.32 -8.47 31.75
C SER A 394 2.50 -7.59 30.50
N ARG A 395 1.62 -7.72 29.50
CA ARG A 395 1.56 -6.81 28.34
C ARG A 395 0.83 -5.49 28.63
N LEU A 396 0.13 -5.39 29.76
CA LEU A 396 -0.76 -4.26 30.09
C LEU A 396 -0.24 -3.39 31.26
N THR A 397 0.64 -3.92 32.13
CA THR A 397 1.03 -3.30 33.42
C THR A 397 2.49 -2.81 33.49
N GLY A 398 2.97 -2.08 32.47
CA GLY A 398 4.20 -1.29 32.62
C GLY A 398 4.07 -0.25 33.75
N HIS A 399 5.03 -0.19 34.67
CA HIS A 399 4.99 0.57 35.93
C HIS A 399 5.09 2.12 35.81
N ASP A 400 4.23 2.79 36.60
CA ASP A 400 4.32 4.05 37.39
C ASP A 400 4.50 5.50 36.85
N ASP A 401 3.91 6.39 37.66
CA ASP A 401 3.43 7.77 37.48
C ASP A 401 4.46 8.85 37.07
N ASN A 402 3.97 9.88 36.37
CA ASN A 402 4.64 11.11 35.89
C ASN A 402 5.90 10.95 35.00
N SER A 403 6.54 9.79 35.01
CA SER A 403 7.60 9.42 34.08
C SER A 403 7.06 9.33 32.66
N TRP A 404 5.88 8.75 32.42
CA TRP A 404 5.33 8.64 31.07
C TRP A 404 4.99 9.98 30.44
N LEU A 405 4.47 10.99 31.14
CA LEU A 405 4.22 12.30 30.51
C LEU A 405 5.52 12.98 30.06
N GLN A 406 6.62 12.78 30.79
CA GLN A 406 7.94 13.27 30.42
C GLN A 406 8.57 12.42 29.31
N VAL A 407 8.44 11.10 29.37
CA VAL A 407 8.92 10.14 28.37
C VAL A 407 8.10 10.25 27.08
N ALA A 408 6.79 10.50 27.15
CA ALA A 408 5.88 10.72 26.03
C ALA A 408 6.02 12.14 25.48
N GLY A 409 6.25 13.15 26.32
CA GLY A 409 6.65 14.48 25.85
C GLY A 409 7.96 14.41 25.06
N ALA A 410 8.96 13.70 25.59
CA ALA A 410 10.24 13.47 24.93
C ALA A 410 10.10 12.56 23.69
N ALA A 411 9.25 11.54 23.73
CA ALA A 411 9.00 10.63 22.61
C ALA A 411 8.14 11.29 21.52
N GLU A 412 7.23 12.21 21.85
CA GLU A 412 6.43 13.00 20.92
C GLU A 412 7.34 14.02 20.25
N GLN A 413 8.21 14.69 21.00
CA GLN A 413 9.26 15.57 20.43
C GLN A 413 10.22 14.78 19.54
N LYS A 414 10.65 13.59 19.97
CA LYS A 414 11.52 12.70 19.19
C LYS A 414 10.79 12.17 17.94
N ARG A 415 9.53 11.75 18.03
CA ARG A 415 8.71 11.31 16.88
C ARG A 415 8.50 12.47 15.92
N ALA A 416 8.11 13.65 16.41
CA ALA A 416 7.91 14.83 15.59
C ALA A 416 9.20 15.26 14.89
N ALA A 417 10.35 15.24 15.58
CA ALA A 417 11.64 15.54 14.99
C ALA A 417 12.09 14.49 13.96
N LEU A 418 11.92 13.20 14.25
CA LEU A 418 12.24 12.10 13.34
C LEU A 418 11.31 12.08 12.12
N GLN A 419 10.02 12.39 12.31
CA GLN A 419 9.03 12.49 11.25
C GLN A 419 9.29 13.72 10.39
N ALA A 420 9.56 14.88 10.99
CA ALA A 420 9.95 16.08 10.25
C ALA A 420 11.24 15.84 9.46
N ARG A 421 12.21 15.11 10.03
CA ARG A 421 13.43 14.70 9.32
C ARG A 421 13.15 13.71 8.21
N LEU A 422 12.23 12.76 8.40
CA LEU A 422 11.80 11.85 7.34
C LEU A 422 11.06 12.58 6.22
N ASP A 423 10.18 13.52 6.57
CA ASP A 423 9.43 14.34 5.62
C ASP A 423 10.37 15.28 4.86
N GLU A 424 11.36 15.88 5.53
CA GLU A 424 12.43 16.68 4.91
C GLU A 424 13.26 15.83 3.95
N VAL A 425 13.65 14.60 4.34
CA VAL A 425 14.37 13.67 3.46
C VAL A 425 13.50 13.25 2.27
N ILE A 426 12.19 13.07 2.46
CA ILE A 426 11.23 12.80 1.39
C ILE A 426 11.06 14.02 0.47
N GLU A 427 11.06 15.23 1.01
CA GLU A 427 10.97 16.48 0.25
C GLU A 427 12.25 16.76 -0.54
N GLN A 428 13.43 16.57 0.07
CA GLN A 428 14.72 16.64 -0.61
C GLN A 428 14.83 15.59 -1.72
N TYR A 429 14.30 14.37 -1.48
CA TYR A 429 14.17 13.37 -2.53
C TYR A 429 13.16 13.79 -3.62
N ALA A 430 12.02 14.37 -3.26
CA ALA A 430 11.02 14.84 -4.20
C ALA A 430 11.50 16.05 -5.03
N ALA A 431 12.42 16.85 -4.48
CA ALA A 431 13.11 17.97 -5.10
C ALA A 431 14.36 17.54 -5.90
N GLY A 432 14.77 16.26 -5.83
CA GLY A 432 15.91 15.74 -6.55
C GLY A 432 17.27 16.18 -6.00
N SER A 433 17.35 16.59 -4.74
CA SER A 433 18.61 16.91 -4.05
C SER A 433 19.14 15.75 -3.20
N LEU A 434 18.30 14.73 -3.00
CA LEU A 434 18.63 13.51 -2.27
C LEU A 434 18.19 12.32 -3.10
N ASN A 435 18.93 11.25 -2.94
CA ASN A 435 18.93 10.08 -3.78
C ASN A 435 18.28 8.90 -3.05
N LEU A 436 17.66 7.99 -3.81
CA LEU A 436 16.73 6.98 -3.30
C LEU A 436 17.42 5.99 -2.36
N ASP A 437 18.72 5.78 -2.47
CA ASP A 437 19.42 4.88 -1.55
C ASP A 437 19.63 5.52 -0.15
N THR A 438 19.74 6.85 -0.07
CA THR A 438 20.01 7.68 1.11
C THR A 438 18.66 7.83 1.72
N LEU A 439 17.63 8.11 0.90
CA LEU A 439 16.26 8.00 1.34
C LEU A 439 15.98 6.60 1.89
N THR A 440 16.43 5.51 1.25
CA THR A 440 16.15 4.14 1.74
C THR A 440 16.93 3.81 3.02
N LYS A 441 18.19 4.22 3.15
CA LYS A 441 19.02 4.06 4.35
C LYS A 441 18.56 4.93 5.49
N LEU A 442 18.24 6.20 5.22
CA LEU A 442 17.65 7.10 6.19
C LEU A 442 16.25 6.64 6.56
N GLU A 443 15.45 6.13 5.64
CA GLU A 443 14.14 5.54 5.93
C GLU A 443 14.30 4.24 6.73
N ALA A 444 15.27 3.38 6.43
CA ALA A 444 15.57 2.17 7.19
C ALA A 444 16.19 2.46 8.56
N ALA A 445 16.87 3.59 8.74
CA ALA A 445 17.39 4.03 10.02
C ALA A 445 16.32 4.76 10.85
N LEU A 446 15.52 5.62 10.21
CA LEU A 446 14.52 6.46 10.85
C LEU A 446 13.22 5.69 11.11
N ARG A 447 12.76 4.78 10.24
CA ARG A 447 11.50 4.04 10.46
C ARG A 447 11.52 3.17 11.72
N PRO A 448 12.59 2.41 12.04
CA PRO A 448 12.65 1.68 13.30
C PRO A 448 12.68 2.64 14.50
N GLN A 449 13.37 3.78 14.40
CA GLN A 449 13.41 4.79 15.47
C GLN A 449 12.08 5.54 15.62
N ILE A 450 11.35 5.78 14.53
CA ILE A 450 9.99 6.31 14.52
C ILE A 450 9.06 5.27 15.10
N ALA A 451 9.17 4.00 14.70
CA ALA A 451 8.38 2.91 15.26
C ALA A 451 8.68 2.69 16.75
N GLU A 452 9.93 2.83 17.19
CA GLU A 452 10.35 2.77 18.59
C GLU A 452 9.83 3.98 19.38
N ALA A 453 9.92 5.19 18.81
CA ALA A 453 9.33 6.39 19.41
C ALA A 453 7.79 6.32 19.44
N GLU A 454 7.16 5.77 18.39
CA GLU A 454 5.74 5.46 18.32
C GLU A 454 5.37 4.38 19.33
N GLN A 455 6.21 3.37 19.54
CA GLN A 455 6.06 2.35 20.59
C GLN A 455 6.19 2.95 21.99
N ALA A 456 7.07 3.92 22.20
CA ALA A 456 7.17 4.68 23.44
C ALA A 456 6.00 5.67 23.63
N LEU A 457 5.34 6.07 22.54
CA LEU A 457 4.08 6.81 22.53
C LEU A 457 2.86 5.91 22.66
N ILE A 458 2.98 4.59 22.46
CA ILE A 458 1.92 3.63 22.80
C ILE A 458 1.74 3.79 24.31
N PRO A 459 0.59 4.34 24.73
CA PRO A 459 0.38 4.49 26.15
C PRO A 459 0.36 3.08 26.77
N PRO A 460 1.07 2.83 27.89
CA PRO A 460 0.64 1.75 28.77
C PRO A 460 -0.82 2.05 29.06
N VAL A 461 -1.72 1.10 28.78
CA VAL A 461 -3.16 1.33 28.61
C VAL A 461 -3.64 2.55 29.39
N THR A 462 -3.79 3.69 28.71
CA THR A 462 -4.09 4.99 29.35
C THR A 462 -5.51 5.09 29.87
N ASP A 463 -6.30 4.02 29.72
CA ASP A 463 -7.57 3.94 30.40
C ASP A 463 -7.31 3.41 31.81
N ASP A 464 -7.26 4.32 32.79
CA ASP A 464 -7.19 4.03 34.23
C ASP A 464 -8.16 2.90 34.64
N ARG A 465 -9.25 2.71 33.88
CA ARG A 465 -10.29 1.71 34.12
C ARG A 465 -9.89 0.32 33.67
N VAL A 466 -9.14 0.17 32.57
CA VAL A 466 -8.58 -1.12 32.17
C VAL A 466 -7.45 -1.49 33.12
N ARG A 467 -6.62 -0.51 33.54
CA ARG A 467 -5.60 -0.72 34.58
C ARG A 467 -6.25 -1.18 35.89
N ALA A 468 -7.23 -0.44 36.40
CA ALA A 468 -7.97 -0.79 37.63
C ALA A 468 -8.65 -2.17 37.56
N LEU A 469 -9.15 -2.57 36.38
CA LEU A 469 -9.74 -3.89 36.17
C LEU A 469 -8.68 -5.00 36.18
N VAL A 470 -7.54 -4.77 35.55
CA VAL A 470 -6.41 -5.71 35.38
C VAL A 470 -5.61 -5.87 36.68
N THR A 471 -5.59 -4.83 37.54
CA THR A 471 -4.95 -4.86 38.86
C THR A 471 -5.91 -5.23 39.99
N ALA A 472 -7.18 -5.52 39.71
CA ALA A 472 -8.14 -5.94 40.73
C ALA A 472 -7.81 -7.36 41.22
N GLU A 473 -7.94 -7.59 42.53
CA GLU A 473 -7.80 -8.93 43.13
C GLU A 473 -8.83 -9.93 42.56
N ASP A 474 -10.01 -9.43 42.20
CA ASP A 474 -11.08 -10.20 41.55
C ASP A 474 -11.56 -9.50 40.26
N VAL A 475 -10.94 -9.87 39.14
CA VAL A 475 -11.25 -9.33 37.79
C VAL A 475 -12.71 -9.58 37.39
N PRO A 476 -13.31 -10.79 37.58
CA PRO A 476 -14.74 -11.02 37.36
C PRO A 476 -15.67 -10.08 38.15
N ALA A 477 -15.42 -9.89 39.44
CA ALA A 477 -16.25 -9.00 40.27
C ALA A 477 -16.12 -7.54 39.84
N ALA A 478 -14.90 -7.08 39.56
CA ALA A 478 -14.62 -5.75 39.04
C ALA A 478 -15.30 -5.50 37.68
N TRP A 479 -15.28 -6.48 36.78
CA TRP A 479 -15.97 -6.41 35.48
C TRP A 479 -17.49 -6.32 35.63
N ALA A 480 -18.08 -7.12 36.52
CA ALA A 480 -19.51 -7.14 36.76
C ALA A 480 -20.04 -5.80 37.31
N GLY A 481 -19.22 -5.10 38.12
CA GLY A 481 -19.52 -3.78 38.65
C GLY A 481 -19.47 -2.64 37.61
N LEU A 482 -18.90 -2.86 36.42
CA LEU A 482 -18.76 -1.81 35.41
C LEU A 482 -20.08 -1.50 34.68
N PRO A 483 -20.40 -0.19 34.49
CA PRO A 483 -21.50 0.22 33.62
C PRO A 483 -21.33 -0.34 32.20
N LEU A 484 -22.45 -0.64 31.53
CA LEU A 484 -22.44 -1.21 30.17
C LEU A 484 -21.61 -0.38 29.18
N ALA A 485 -21.65 0.95 29.29
CA ALA A 485 -20.86 1.84 28.44
C ALA A 485 -19.36 1.61 28.59
N GLU A 486 -18.90 1.30 29.80
CA GLU A 486 -17.49 1.06 30.13
C GLU A 486 -17.02 -0.31 29.64
N ARG A 487 -17.77 -1.38 29.94
CA ARG A 487 -17.50 -2.71 29.37
C ARG A 487 -17.37 -2.67 27.84
N ARG A 488 -18.24 -1.91 27.18
CA ARG A 488 -18.21 -1.72 25.72
C ARG A 488 -16.97 -0.98 25.21
N LYS A 489 -16.51 0.05 25.92
CA LYS A 489 -15.28 0.78 25.56
C LYS A 489 -14.09 -0.15 25.64
N ILE A 490 -13.98 -0.91 26.74
CA ILE A 490 -12.91 -1.88 26.96
C ILE A 490 -12.87 -2.88 25.81
N ILE A 491 -13.98 -3.58 25.52
CA ILE A 491 -14.01 -4.60 24.45
C ILE A 491 -13.67 -4.00 23.08
N LYS A 492 -14.17 -2.80 22.77
CA LYS A 492 -13.90 -2.14 21.48
C LYS A 492 -12.42 -1.77 21.32
N ALA A 493 -11.76 -1.40 22.42
CA ALA A 493 -10.35 -1.05 22.44
C ALA A 493 -9.47 -2.28 22.33
N THR A 494 -9.80 -3.37 23.04
CA THR A 494 -8.92 -4.53 23.18
C THR A 494 -9.16 -5.64 22.15
N PHE A 495 -10.39 -5.80 21.62
CA PHE A 495 -10.74 -6.92 20.76
C PHE A 495 -11.35 -6.54 19.41
N ASN A 496 -11.16 -7.41 18.43
CA ASN A 496 -11.88 -7.43 17.16
C ASN A 496 -12.81 -8.65 17.14
N VAL A 497 -14.13 -8.40 17.20
CA VAL A 497 -15.16 -9.45 17.25
C VAL A 497 -15.83 -9.56 15.88
N ARG A 498 -15.64 -10.69 15.18
CA ARG A 498 -16.21 -10.96 13.85
C ARG A 498 -17.11 -12.20 13.88
N ILE A 499 -18.26 -12.14 13.21
CA ILE A 499 -19.26 -13.22 13.20
C ILE A 499 -19.38 -13.84 11.82
N ARG A 500 -19.12 -15.14 11.72
CA ARG A 500 -19.33 -15.95 10.50
C ARG A 500 -20.82 -16.23 10.25
N GLN A 501 -21.16 -16.44 8.98
CA GLN A 501 -22.50 -16.89 8.58
C GLN A 501 -22.78 -18.29 9.15
N THR A 502 -24.03 -18.57 9.53
CA THR A 502 -24.43 -19.94 9.90
C THR A 502 -24.52 -20.81 8.65
N GLN A 503 -24.06 -22.05 8.75
CA GLN A 503 -24.24 -23.03 7.68
C GLN A 503 -25.66 -23.64 7.73
N ASN A 504 -26.36 -23.52 8.86
CA ASN A 504 -27.66 -24.14 9.10
C ASN A 504 -28.81 -23.12 8.96
N ARG A 505 -29.62 -23.26 7.90
CA ARG A 505 -30.83 -22.44 7.73
C ARG A 505 -31.84 -22.71 8.85
N GLY A 506 -32.39 -21.65 9.45
CA GLY A 506 -33.42 -21.77 10.50
C GLY A 506 -32.89 -22.04 11.92
N GLN A 507 -31.57 -22.14 12.09
CA GLN A 507 -30.95 -22.34 13.41
C GLN A 507 -31.21 -21.14 14.34
N ASN A 508 -31.69 -21.44 15.54
CA ASN A 508 -31.99 -20.44 16.58
C ASN A 508 -31.12 -20.57 17.83
N ARG A 509 -30.34 -21.65 17.95
CA ARG A 509 -29.37 -21.82 19.04
C ARG A 509 -28.14 -20.92 18.83
N PHE A 510 -27.48 -20.57 19.92
CA PHE A 510 -26.20 -19.88 19.88
C PHE A 510 -25.09 -20.87 19.47
N GLU A 511 -24.18 -20.39 18.62
CA GLU A 511 -23.14 -21.19 17.94
C GLU A 511 -21.79 -20.48 18.19
N PRO A 512 -21.06 -20.82 19.27
CA PRO A 512 -19.81 -20.16 19.66
C PRO A 512 -18.73 -20.20 18.58
N GLU A 513 -18.63 -21.29 17.82
CA GLU A 513 -17.66 -21.54 16.75
C GLU A 513 -17.73 -20.54 15.59
N ARG A 514 -18.83 -19.79 15.50
CA ARG A 514 -19.00 -18.72 14.50
C ARG A 514 -18.44 -17.38 14.95
N VAL A 515 -18.06 -17.25 16.21
CA VAL A 515 -17.54 -16.01 16.81
C VAL A 515 -16.01 -16.05 16.76
N LEU A 516 -15.43 -15.16 15.95
CA LEU A 516 -13.99 -14.96 15.89
C LEU A 516 -13.64 -13.76 16.78
N ILE A 517 -12.84 -13.98 17.82
CA ILE A 517 -12.37 -12.95 18.74
C ILE A 517 -10.85 -12.90 18.65
N GLU A 518 -10.33 -11.78 18.18
CA GLU A 518 -8.89 -11.55 18.06
C GLU A 518 -8.52 -10.34 18.92
N PRO A 519 -7.50 -10.44 19.80
CA PRO A 519 -6.93 -9.27 20.43
C PRO A 519 -6.46 -8.30 19.34
N ARG A 520 -6.75 -7.02 19.49
CA ARG A 520 -6.11 -6.01 18.64
C ARG A 520 -4.64 -5.99 19.03
N ALA A 521 -3.75 -5.95 18.04
CA ALA A 521 -2.41 -5.43 18.27
C ALA A 521 -2.63 -3.98 18.73
N LEU A 522 -2.49 -3.76 20.04
CA LEU A 522 -2.73 -2.49 20.69
C LEU A 522 -1.57 -1.55 20.42
#